data_AF-A0A0P0D845-F1
#
_entry.id   AF-A0A0P0D845-F1
#
_cell.length_a   1.000
_cell.length_b   1.000
_cell.length_c   1.000
_cell.angle_alpha   90.00
_cell.angle_beta   90.00
_cell.angle_gamma   90.00
#
_symmetry.space_group_name_H-M   'P 1'
#
loop_
_entity.id
_entity.type
_entity.pdbx_description
1 polymer ?
#
loop_
_entity_poly.entity_id
_entity_poly.type
_entity_poly.pdbx_seq_one_letter_code
_entity_poly.pdbx_strand_id
1 'polypeptide(L)'
;MIEVFTTSIPDQILGTQIIKSLKTSFPDLKIDFDIEAPIANYPCDHSILRIEGTTIDAQIIISHLNKKGYLCHILEDKICN
;
A
#
# COMPACT_ATOMS: atom_id res chain seq x y z
N MET A 1 7.08 10.66 -10.05
CA MET A 1 7.26 9.19 -10.05
C MET A 1 6.03 8.58 -9.42
N ILE A 2 5.60 7.41 -9.88
CA ILE A 2 4.51 6.66 -9.24
C ILE A 2 5.05 5.29 -8.90
N GLU A 3 4.83 4.85 -7.68
CA GLU A 3 5.08 3.49 -7.22
C GLU A 3 3.77 2.88 -6.72
N VAL A 4 3.51 1.64 -7.10
CA VAL A 4 2.26 0.94 -6.78
C VAL A 4 2.60 -0.28 -5.95
N PHE A 5 1.87 -0.46 -4.85
CA PHE A 5 2.06 -1.57 -3.93
C PHE A 5 0.79 -2.40 -3.82
N THR A 6 0.96 -3.71 -3.67
CA THR A 6 -0.09 -4.60 -3.17
C THR A 6 0.02 -4.68 -1.66
N THR A 7 -1.11 -4.59 -0.95
CA THR A 7 -1.13 -4.65 0.51
C THR A 7 -2.18 -5.61 1.04
N SER A 8 -1.99 -6.11 2.26
CA SER A 8 -2.97 -6.94 2.96
C SER A 8 -3.94 -6.13 3.84
N ILE A 9 -4.10 -4.83 3.59
CA ILE A 9 -5.03 -3.98 4.35
C ILE A 9 -6.46 -4.33 3.95
N PRO A 10 -7.34 -4.73 4.90
CA PRO A 10 -8.56 -5.46 4.57
C PRO A 10 -9.77 -4.58 4.25
N ASP A 11 -9.72 -3.27 4.50
CA ASP A 11 -10.85 -2.37 4.25
C ASP A 11 -10.43 -0.89 4.07
N GLN A 12 -11.36 -0.09 3.54
CA GLN A 12 -11.15 1.34 3.27
C GLN A 12 -10.93 2.18 4.54
N ILE A 13 -11.49 1.77 5.68
CA ILE A 13 -11.37 2.52 6.95
C ILE A 13 -9.91 2.43 7.43
N LEU A 14 -9.36 1.22 7.48
CA LEU A 14 -7.97 0.97 7.82
C LEU A 14 -7.02 1.57 6.78
N GLY A 15 -7.34 1.46 5.48
CA GLY A 15 -6.58 2.10 4.40
C GLY A 15 -6.46 3.62 4.61
N THR A 16 -7.58 4.28 4.94
CA THR A 16 -7.60 5.72 5.24
C THR A 16 -6.73 6.08 6.46
N GLN A 17 -6.73 5.23 7.51
CA GLN A 17 -5.87 5.43 8.68
C GLN A 17 -4.39 5.28 8.34
N ILE A 18 -4.03 4.31 7.49
CA ILE A 18 -2.67 4.11 6.99
C ILE A 18 -2.23 5.31 6.15
N ILE A 19 -3.06 5.81 5.23
CA ILE A 19 -2.78 7.03 4.46
C ILE A 19 -2.46 8.19 5.39
N LYS A 20 -3.30 8.43 6.41
CA LYS A 20 -3.06 9.52 7.39
C LYS A 20 -1.71 9.35 8.09
N SER A 21 -1.38 8.13 8.53
CA SER A 21 -0.10 7.84 9.17
C SER A 21 1.09 8.05 8.23
N LEU A 22 0.97 7.69 6.95
CA LEU A 22 2.02 7.90 5.96
C LEU A 22 2.19 9.39 5.66
N LYS A 23 1.10 10.15 5.51
CA LYS A 23 1.16 11.61 5.28
C LYS A 23 1.80 12.38 6.43
N THR A 24 1.75 11.87 7.67
CA THR A 24 2.51 12.44 8.79
C THR A 24 4.02 12.26 8.61
N SER A 25 4.46 11.13 8.05
CA SER A 25 5.88 10.82 7.85
C SER A 25 6.43 11.33 6.52
N PHE A 26 5.56 11.47 5.51
CA PHE A 26 5.89 11.82 4.13
C PHE A 26 4.88 12.85 3.59
N PRO A 27 4.92 14.10 4.08
CA PRO A 27 3.91 15.11 3.76
C PRO A 27 3.89 15.50 2.27
N ASP A 28 5.01 15.33 1.57
CA ASP A 28 5.15 15.70 0.15
C ASP A 28 4.64 14.61 -0.82
N LEU A 29 4.30 13.42 -0.31
CA LEU A 29 3.79 12.33 -1.13
C LEU A 29 2.26 12.42 -1.27
N LYS A 30 1.77 12.25 -2.50
CA LYS A 30 0.35 11.95 -2.73
C LYS A 30 0.17 10.45 -2.59
N ILE A 31 -0.86 10.05 -1.84
CA ILE A 31 -1.07 8.66 -1.44
C ILE A 31 -2.56 8.37 -1.53
N ASP A 32 -2.90 7.34 -2.31
CA ASP A 32 -4.25 6.82 -2.53
C ASP A 32 -4.31 5.33 -2.22
N PHE A 33 -5.48 4.87 -1.78
CA PHE A 33 -5.73 3.49 -1.38
C PHE A 33 -7.07 3.02 -1.94
N ASP A 34 -7.03 1.85 -2.58
CA ASP A 34 -8.20 1.18 -3.14
C ASP A 34 -8.26 -0.28 -2.69
N ILE A 35 -9.46 -0.76 -2.46
CA ILE A 35 -9.76 -2.18 -2.25
C ILE A 35 -11.04 -2.52 -3.01
N GLU A 36 -10.95 -3.49 -3.92
CA GLU A 36 -12.09 -3.88 -4.75
C GLU A 36 -12.88 -5.04 -4.13
N ALA A 37 -12.19 -5.95 -3.46
CA ALA A 37 -12.76 -7.15 -2.85
C ALA A 37 -12.10 -7.45 -1.50
N PRO A 38 -12.79 -8.20 -0.61
CA PRO A 38 -12.18 -8.71 0.61
C PRO A 38 -10.92 -9.53 0.32
N ILE A 39 -9.91 -9.37 1.16
CA ILE A 39 -8.63 -10.08 1.02
C ILE A 39 -8.72 -11.44 1.71
N ALA A 40 -8.78 -12.51 0.93
CA ALA A 40 -8.73 -13.89 1.45
C ALA A 40 -7.38 -14.56 1.20
N ASN A 41 -6.77 -14.33 0.04
CA ASN A 41 -5.52 -14.97 -0.37
C ASN A 41 -4.50 -13.96 -0.93
N TYR A 42 -3.73 -13.33 -0.06
CA TYR A 42 -2.67 -12.41 -0.45
C TYR A 42 -1.46 -13.16 -1.05
N PRO A 43 -0.82 -12.70 -2.16
CA PRO A 43 -1.03 -11.41 -2.83
C PRO A 43 -2.03 -11.43 -3.98
N CYS A 44 -2.80 -12.51 -4.18
CA CYS A 44 -3.76 -12.59 -5.28
C CYS A 44 -4.97 -11.70 -5.03
N ASP A 45 -5.56 -11.82 -3.84
CA ASP A 45 -6.45 -10.81 -3.31
C ASP A 45 -5.60 -9.78 -2.57
N HIS A 46 -5.72 -8.53 -2.98
CA HIS A 46 -4.94 -7.46 -2.38
C HIS A 46 -5.68 -6.13 -2.51
N SER A 47 -5.35 -5.22 -1.62
CA SER A 47 -5.63 -3.80 -1.82
C SER A 47 -4.44 -3.13 -2.49
N ILE A 48 -4.70 -2.01 -3.15
CA ILE A 48 -3.70 -1.22 -3.87
C ILE A 48 -3.40 0.04 -3.08
N LEU A 49 -2.11 0.29 -2.84
CA LEU A 49 -1.60 1.56 -2.34
C LEU A 49 -0.80 2.22 -3.47
N ARG A 50 -1.25 3.39 -3.95
CA ARG A 50 -0.53 4.17 -4.97
C ARG A 50 0.14 5.36 -4.30
N ILE A 51 1.41 5.55 -4.60
CA ILE A 51 2.20 6.66 -4.08
C ILE A 51 2.79 7.44 -5.24
N GLU A 52 2.57 8.75 -5.26
CA GLU A 52 3.13 9.68 -6.24
C GLU A 52 4.00 10.73 -5.53
N GLY A 53 5.19 10.96 -6.05
CA GLY A 53 6.13 11.96 -5.53
C GLY A 53 7.37 12.13 -6.40
N THR A 54 8.23 13.07 -6.02
CA THR A 54 9.52 13.30 -6.70
C THR A 54 10.51 12.18 -6.41
N THR A 55 10.57 11.74 -5.14
CA THR A 55 11.40 10.63 -4.67
C THR A 55 10.54 9.71 -3.82
N ILE A 56 10.57 8.42 -4.11
CA ILE A 56 9.84 7.40 -3.35
C ILE A 56 10.86 6.36 -2.87
N ASP A 57 11.01 6.23 -1.55
CA ASP A 57 11.76 5.13 -0.95
C ASP A 57 10.80 3.97 -0.63
N ALA A 58 10.70 3.04 -1.57
CA ALA A 58 9.79 1.90 -1.45
C ALA A 58 10.08 1.03 -0.21
N GLN A 59 11.36 0.88 0.18
CA GLN A 59 11.73 0.02 1.31
C GLN A 59 11.27 0.60 2.64
N ILE A 60 11.31 1.93 2.79
CA ILE A 60 10.78 2.61 3.95
C ILE A 60 9.25 2.45 4.03
N ILE A 61 8.53 2.60 2.91
CA ILE A 61 7.08 2.41 2.86
C ILE A 61 6.69 0.98 3.24
N ILE A 62 7.34 -0.02 2.63
CA ILE A 62 7.13 -1.44 2.94
C ILE A 62 7.37 -1.71 4.43
N SER A 63 8.49 -1.22 4.96
CA SER A 63 8.83 -1.37 6.38
C SER A 63 7.81 -0.72 7.32
N HIS A 64 7.24 0.42 6.93
CA HIS A 64 6.23 1.12 7.71
C HIS A 64 4.91 0.34 7.80
N LEU A 65 4.46 -0.24 6.69
CA LEU A 65 3.26 -1.09 6.67
C LEU A 65 3.49 -2.40 7.43
N ASN A 66 4.63 -3.06 7.22
CA ASN A 66 4.98 -4.30 7.91
C ASN A 66 5.03 -4.11 9.44
N LYS A 67 5.58 -2.99 9.93
CA LYS A 67 5.58 -2.64 11.37
C LYS A 67 4.17 -2.44 11.95
N LYS A 68 3.18 -2.13 11.11
CA LYS A 68 1.77 -2.02 11.50
C LYS A 68 1.00 -3.34 11.33
N GLY A 69 1.67 -4.42 10.94
CA GLY A 69 1.08 -5.75 10.79
C GLY A 69 0.47 -6.04 9.42
N TYR A 70 0.70 -5.19 8.41
CA TYR A 70 0.20 -5.39 7.05
C TYR A 70 1.33 -5.78 6.11
N LEU A 71 1.11 -6.83 5.31
CA LEU A 71 2.03 -7.20 4.23
C LEU A 71 1.97 -6.13 3.14
N CYS A 72 3.13 -5.81 2.56
CA CYS A 72 3.26 -4.82 1.51
C CYS A 72 4.38 -5.24 0.55
N HIS A 73 4.07 -5.29 -0.74
CA HIS A 73 5.04 -5.56 -1.80
C HIS A 73 4.84 -4.58 -2.94
N ILE A 74 5.91 -4.27 -3.68
CA ILE A 74 5.77 -3.56 -4.96
C ILE A 74 4.90 -4.43 -5.88
N LEU A 75 3.99 -3.81 -6.61
CA LEU A 75 3.17 -4.51 -7.58
C LEU A 75 4.06 -5.09 -8.68
N GLU A 76 4.10 -6.41 -8.75
CA GLU A 76 4.83 -7.15 -9.79
C GLU A 76 3.85 -7.65 -10.86
N ASP A 77 4.34 -7.79 -12.09
CA ASP A 77 3.57 -8.39 -13.19
C ASP A 77 3.48 -9.91 -13.00
N LYS A 78 2.53 -10.33 -12.16
CA LYS A 78 2.27 -11.73 -11.82
C LYS A 78 0.80 -12.05 -11.97
N ILE A 79 0.51 -13.11 -12.71
CA ILE A 79 -0.82 -13.68 -12.83
C ILE A 79 -1.01 -14.69 -11.70
N CYS A 80 -2.06 -14.52 -10.91
CA CYS A 80 -2.53 -15.54 -9.98
C CYS A 80 -3.39 -16.56 -10.72
N ASN A 81 -3.12 -17.85 -10.48
CA ASN A 81 -3.85 -18.98 -11.05
C ASN A 81 -4.93 -19.51 -10.10
#